data_AF-A0A7S3E6F7-F1
#
_entry.id   AF-A0A7S3E6F7-F1
#
_cell.length_a   1.000
_cell.length_b   1.000
_cell.length_c   1.000
_cell.angle_alpha   90.00
_cell.angle_beta   90.00
_cell.angle_gamma   90.00
#
_symmetry.space_group_name_H-M   'P 1'
#
loop_
_entity.id
_entity.type
_entity.pdbx_description
1 polymer ?
#
loop_
_entity_poly.entity_id
_entity_poly.type
_entity_poly.pdbx_seq_one_letter_code
_entity_poly.pdbx_strand_id
1 'polypeptide(L)'
;ELMELTFHHMLPNFNECWWDSWILDVLLCNNIGILIGLGALQRRSQYGDEWKGVSEQPTLLLKTKRLLLQFTPESVEQYEWKMMSSPKRFAQCIVLAGFCLACEVNAFFMKYVLWIPPRNMLNTYRLFVFFAMVIPAVNEYYYYVTDRDNNDLSSGDMDEDEEGSHKLGVFTWIFLSCTVLEFLIIYKFGSELFSLPWPPHIKWSWLAVGLATLLFFCAWTAKAGLGGTRQSTFKAKRV
;
A
#
# COMPACT_ATOMS: atom_id res chain seq x y z
N GLU A 1 7.87 7.11 -10.35
CA GLU A 1 9.00 6.49 -11.09
C GLU A 1 8.66 5.49 -12.22
N LEU A 2 8.68 4.16 -12.00
CA LEU A 2 8.58 3.20 -13.13
C LEU A 2 7.25 3.35 -13.89
N MET A 3 6.17 3.63 -13.18
CA MET A 3 4.85 3.87 -13.78
C MET A 3 4.82 5.19 -14.57
N GLU A 4 5.41 6.27 -14.06
CA GLU A 4 5.56 7.53 -14.83
C GLU A 4 6.41 7.30 -16.09
N LEU A 5 7.56 6.63 -15.97
CA LEU A 5 8.39 6.26 -17.12
C LEU A 5 7.59 5.47 -18.16
N THR A 6 6.73 4.55 -17.69
CA THR A 6 5.87 3.74 -18.55
C THR A 6 4.90 4.61 -19.33
N PHE A 7 4.27 5.60 -18.70
CA PHE A 7 3.20 6.40 -19.31
C PHE A 7 3.65 7.76 -19.84
N HIS A 8 4.94 8.09 -19.73
CA HIS A 8 5.49 9.37 -20.18
C HIS A 8 5.22 9.66 -21.66
N HIS A 9 5.31 8.65 -22.53
CA HIS A 9 4.99 8.81 -23.95
C HIS A 9 3.49 9.01 -24.25
N MET A 10 2.60 8.74 -23.28
CA MET A 10 1.14 8.91 -23.42
C MET A 10 0.64 10.21 -22.79
N LEU A 11 1.21 10.62 -21.67
CA LEU A 11 0.75 11.78 -20.90
C LEU A 11 1.89 12.79 -20.71
N PRO A 12 1.75 14.04 -21.20
CA PRO A 12 2.78 15.06 -21.07
C PRO A 12 3.02 15.49 -19.62
N ASN A 13 2.07 15.20 -18.71
CA ASN A 13 2.23 15.46 -17.28
C ASN A 13 3.39 14.67 -16.66
N PHE A 14 3.79 13.54 -17.26
CA PHE A 14 4.89 12.72 -16.76
C PHE A 14 6.23 13.05 -17.45
N ASN A 15 6.28 14.12 -18.26
CA ASN A 15 7.51 14.61 -18.90
C ASN A 15 8.25 15.60 -18.01
N GLU A 16 8.65 15.14 -16.84
CA GLU A 16 9.33 15.94 -15.85
C GLU A 16 10.86 15.80 -15.97
N CYS A 17 11.58 16.72 -15.35
CA CYS A 17 13.04 16.64 -15.34
C CYS A 17 13.47 15.41 -14.54
N TRP A 18 14.48 14.68 -15.03
CA TRP A 18 14.99 13.47 -14.35
C TRP A 18 15.34 13.70 -12.88
N TRP A 19 15.81 14.88 -12.52
CA TRP A 19 16.21 15.21 -11.15
C TRP A 19 14.99 15.47 -10.24
N ASP A 20 13.85 15.89 -10.80
CA ASP A 20 12.60 16.11 -10.07
C ASP A 20 12.11 14.78 -9.49
N SER A 21 11.97 13.78 -10.37
CA SER A 21 11.49 12.45 -9.97
C SER A 21 12.44 11.72 -9.00
N TRP A 22 13.76 11.83 -9.17
CA TRP A 22 14.71 11.16 -8.26
C TRP A 22 14.99 11.92 -6.96
N ILE A 23 15.15 13.25 -7.01
CA ILE A 23 15.57 14.03 -5.85
C ILE A 23 14.36 14.54 -5.07
N LEU A 24 13.40 15.15 -5.77
CA LEU A 24 12.24 15.73 -5.11
C LEU A 24 11.23 14.64 -4.74
N ASP A 25 10.87 13.73 -5.65
CA ASP A 25 9.84 12.73 -5.33
C ASP A 25 10.40 11.59 -4.49
N VAL A 26 11.41 10.85 -4.98
CA VAL A 26 11.96 9.68 -4.29
C VAL A 26 12.72 10.07 -3.02
N LEU A 27 13.72 10.95 -3.13
CA LEU A 27 14.63 11.22 -2.00
C LEU A 27 13.98 12.10 -0.95
N LEU A 28 13.25 13.14 -1.34
CA LEU A 28 12.72 14.15 -0.41
C LEU A 28 11.28 13.85 0.00
N CYS A 29 10.30 14.02 -0.90
CA CYS A 29 8.88 13.96 -0.58
C CYS A 29 8.46 12.61 0.00
N ASN A 30 8.81 11.50 -0.66
CA ASN A 30 8.43 10.17 -0.21
C ASN A 30 9.10 9.80 1.12
N ASN A 31 10.42 9.99 1.24
CA ASN A 31 11.11 9.66 2.50
C ASN A 31 10.72 10.57 3.65
N ILE A 32 10.60 11.89 3.44
CA ILE A 32 10.17 12.81 4.48
C ILE A 32 8.75 12.47 4.93
N GLY A 33 7.84 12.19 3.98
CA GLY A 33 6.48 11.76 4.31
C GLY A 33 6.46 10.52 5.18
N ILE A 34 7.24 9.49 4.82
CA ILE A 34 7.39 8.26 5.60
C ILE A 34 7.98 8.55 6.99
N LEU A 35 9.02 9.37 7.08
CA LEU A 35 9.67 9.72 8.36
C LEU A 35 8.73 10.50 9.29
N ILE A 36 7.98 11.46 8.74
CA ILE A 36 6.96 12.20 9.50
C ILE A 36 5.87 11.26 9.97
N GLY A 37 5.38 10.38 9.11
CA GLY A 37 4.37 9.37 9.45
C GLY A 37 4.84 8.44 10.57
N LEU A 38 6.05 7.90 10.44
CA LEU A 38 6.65 7.03 11.45
C LEU A 38 6.87 7.76 12.77
N GLY A 39 7.38 9.00 12.73
CA GLY A 39 7.57 9.83 13.90
C GLY A 39 6.24 10.16 14.61
N ALA A 40 5.16 10.40 13.86
CA ALA A 40 3.83 10.62 14.41
C ALA A 40 3.29 9.36 15.11
N LEU A 41 3.45 8.18 14.49
CA LEU A 41 3.05 6.89 15.08
C LEU A 41 3.87 6.59 16.35
N GLN A 42 5.19 6.75 16.31
CA GLN A 42 6.08 6.51 17.46
C GLN A 42 5.74 7.45 18.62
N ARG A 43 5.62 8.75 18.35
CA ARG A 43 5.24 9.75 19.35
C ARG A 43 3.96 9.33 20.06
N ARG A 44 2.97 8.85 19.30
CA ARG A 44 1.68 8.46 19.85
C ARG A 44 1.73 7.15 20.64
N SER A 45 2.49 6.16 20.16
CA SER A 45 2.71 4.92 20.90
C SER A 45 3.37 5.14 22.27
N GLN A 46 4.21 6.17 22.40
CA GLN A 46 4.88 6.52 23.65
C GLN A 46 3.97 7.21 24.67
N TYR A 47 2.89 7.86 24.23
CA TYR A 47 2.00 8.60 25.14
C TYR A 47 1.02 7.71 25.91
N GLY A 48 0.88 6.43 25.54
CA GLY A 48 0.18 5.40 26.32
C GLY A 48 -1.31 5.67 26.60
N ASP A 49 -2.05 4.63 26.96
CA ASP A 49 -3.50 4.66 27.21
C ASP A 49 -3.88 5.34 28.55
N GLU A 50 -3.16 6.37 28.99
CA GLU A 50 -3.51 7.09 30.22
C GLU A 50 -4.65 8.10 29.93
N TRP A 51 -5.87 7.57 29.78
CA TRP A 51 -7.06 8.37 29.56
C TRP A 51 -7.49 9.12 30.82
N LYS A 52 -6.92 10.31 31.05
CA LYS A 52 -7.39 11.25 32.08
C LYS A 52 -8.59 12.08 31.63
N GLY A 53 -9.52 12.36 32.54
CA GLY A 53 -10.71 13.17 32.24
C GLY A 53 -10.38 14.61 31.88
N VAL A 54 -11.25 15.29 31.11
CA VAL A 54 -11.11 16.74 30.82
C VAL A 54 -11.22 17.57 32.11
N SER A 55 -12.03 17.12 33.06
CA SER A 55 -12.21 17.73 34.38
C SER A 55 -10.92 17.68 35.23
N GLU A 56 -10.10 16.66 35.06
CA GLU A 56 -8.87 16.42 35.83
C GLU A 56 -7.69 17.28 35.36
N GLN A 57 -7.84 18.02 34.25
CA GLN A 57 -6.76 18.87 33.73
C GLN A 57 -6.66 20.20 34.51
N PRO A 58 -5.45 20.58 34.99
CA PRO A 58 -5.29 21.71 35.90
C PRO A 58 -5.42 23.08 35.22
N THR A 59 -5.22 23.18 33.90
CA THR A 59 -5.22 24.46 33.17
C THR A 59 -6.17 24.44 31.98
N LEU A 60 -6.68 25.62 31.60
CA LEU A 60 -7.59 25.78 30.44
C LEU A 60 -6.94 25.33 29.13
N LEU A 61 -5.64 25.57 28.93
CA LEU A 61 -4.93 25.10 27.74
C LEU A 61 -4.86 23.56 27.65
N LEU A 62 -4.64 22.89 28.79
CA LEU A 62 -4.66 21.43 28.85
C LEU A 62 -6.06 20.88 28.64
N LYS A 63 -7.11 21.58 29.12
CA LYS A 63 -8.51 21.24 28.83
C LYS A 63 -8.82 21.33 27.34
N THR A 64 -8.44 22.42 26.67
CA THR A 64 -8.63 22.57 25.22
C THR A 64 -7.82 21.54 24.44
N LYS A 65 -6.55 21.31 24.80
CA LYS A 65 -5.73 20.25 24.19
C LYS A 65 -6.38 18.88 24.34
N ARG A 66 -6.93 18.57 25.52
CA ARG A 66 -7.60 17.30 25.78
C ARG A 66 -8.89 17.15 24.98
N LEU A 67 -9.66 18.22 24.85
CA LEU A 67 -10.87 18.24 24.02
C LEU A 67 -10.53 18.01 22.54
N LEU A 68 -9.44 18.60 22.03
CA LEU A 68 -8.96 18.33 20.68
C LEU A 68 -8.44 16.89 20.50
N LEU A 69 -7.78 16.33 21.52
CA LEU A 69 -7.29 14.94 21.51
C LEU A 69 -8.41 13.90 21.50
N GLN A 70 -9.66 14.23 21.86
CA GLN A 70 -10.79 13.30 21.74
C GLN A 70 -11.11 12.95 20.28
N PHE A 71 -10.75 13.82 19.33
CA PHE A 71 -10.87 13.54 17.90
C PHE A 71 -9.73 12.67 17.36
N THR A 72 -8.79 12.29 18.23
CA THR A 72 -7.67 11.42 17.91
C THR A 72 -8.00 10.04 18.50
N PRO A 73 -7.81 8.92 17.75
CA PRO A 73 -8.11 7.57 18.27
C PRO A 73 -7.56 7.28 19.69
N GLU A 74 -8.20 6.36 20.39
CA GLU A 74 -7.78 5.92 21.72
C GLU A 74 -6.40 5.25 21.67
N SER A 75 -6.26 4.22 20.85
CA SER A 75 -5.01 3.52 20.64
C SER A 75 -4.54 3.66 19.18
N VAL A 76 -3.25 3.50 18.95
CA VAL A 76 -2.67 3.41 17.61
C VAL A 76 -2.13 2.02 17.42
N GLU A 77 -2.76 1.28 16.51
CA GLU A 77 -2.32 -0.04 16.12
C GLU A 77 -1.01 0.05 15.31
N GLN A 78 -0.07 -0.84 15.63
CA GLN A 78 1.17 -0.96 14.89
C GLN A 78 1.02 -2.05 13.82
N TYR A 79 1.07 -1.64 12.56
CA TYR A 79 0.97 -2.55 11.42
C TYR A 79 2.34 -3.15 11.08
N GLU A 80 2.46 -4.46 11.22
CA GLU A 80 3.66 -5.21 10.83
C GLU A 80 3.40 -6.01 9.56
N TRP A 81 3.60 -5.37 8.40
CA TRP A 81 3.34 -6.01 7.10
C TRP A 81 4.21 -7.24 6.81
N LYS A 82 5.39 -7.37 7.46
CA LYS A 82 6.31 -8.51 7.35
C LYS A 82 6.44 -9.06 5.92
N MET A 83 6.64 -8.17 4.95
CA MET A 83 6.57 -8.50 3.52
C MET A 83 7.50 -9.64 3.10
N MET A 84 8.65 -9.77 3.79
CA MET A 84 9.68 -10.79 3.55
C MET A 84 9.56 -12.03 4.45
N SER A 85 8.41 -12.27 5.09
CA SER A 85 8.22 -13.46 5.93
C SER A 85 7.85 -14.70 5.13
N SER A 86 6.95 -14.56 4.16
CA SER A 86 6.45 -15.64 3.31
C SER A 86 6.32 -15.18 1.86
N PRO A 87 6.66 -16.03 0.87
CA PRO A 87 6.42 -15.73 -0.54
C PRO A 87 4.98 -15.33 -0.87
N LYS A 88 4.00 -15.96 -0.21
CA LYS A 88 2.58 -15.65 -0.35
C LYS A 88 2.28 -14.22 0.13
N ARG A 89 2.83 -13.85 1.29
CA ARG A 89 2.67 -12.51 1.88
C ARG A 89 3.35 -11.43 1.05
N PHE A 90 4.51 -11.74 0.48
CA PHE A 90 5.18 -10.86 -0.48
C PHE A 90 4.25 -10.57 -1.67
N ALA A 91 3.69 -11.61 -2.29
CA ALA A 91 2.76 -11.45 -3.41
C ALA A 91 1.51 -10.65 -3.04
N GLN A 92 0.91 -10.89 -1.87
CA GLN A 92 -0.25 -10.14 -1.37
C GLN A 92 0.06 -8.64 -1.22
N CYS A 93 1.19 -8.30 -0.59
CA CYS A 93 1.61 -6.90 -0.48
C CYS A 93 1.90 -6.25 -1.84
N ILE A 94 2.49 -6.98 -2.80
CA ILE A 94 2.70 -6.48 -4.17
C ILE A 94 1.37 -6.23 -4.89
N VAL A 95 0.38 -7.12 -4.73
CA VAL A 95 -0.96 -6.93 -5.31
C VAL A 95 -1.62 -5.67 -4.77
N LEU A 96 -1.61 -5.46 -3.46
CA LEU A 96 -2.17 -4.24 -2.85
C LEU A 96 -1.46 -2.99 -3.36
N ALA A 97 -0.12 -3.00 -3.39
CA ALA A 97 0.66 -1.88 -3.94
C ALA A 97 0.33 -1.61 -5.41
N GLY A 98 0.14 -2.67 -6.21
CA GLY A 98 -0.27 -2.56 -7.60
C GLY A 98 -1.64 -1.88 -7.77
N PHE A 99 -2.62 -2.19 -6.92
CA PHE A 99 -3.92 -1.51 -6.93
C PHE A 99 -3.83 -0.04 -6.49
N CYS A 100 -3.01 0.28 -5.49
CA CYS A 100 -2.77 1.67 -5.09
C CYS A 100 -2.14 2.48 -6.24
N LEU A 101 -1.11 1.94 -6.89
CA LEU A 101 -0.49 2.56 -8.05
C LEU A 101 -1.45 2.69 -9.23
N ALA A 102 -2.27 1.67 -9.49
CA ALA A 102 -3.29 1.72 -10.53
C ALA A 102 -4.32 2.82 -10.26
N CYS A 103 -4.75 3.00 -9.01
CA CYS A 103 -5.62 4.08 -8.60
C CYS A 103 -5.00 5.47 -8.87
N GLU A 104 -3.73 5.66 -8.52
CA GLU A 104 -3.01 6.92 -8.79
C GLU A 104 -2.87 7.21 -10.29
N VAL A 105 -2.49 6.21 -11.07
CA VAL A 105 -2.35 6.34 -12.53
C VAL A 105 -3.70 6.60 -13.19
N ASN A 106 -4.74 5.87 -12.80
CA ASN A 106 -6.10 6.11 -13.26
C ASN A 106 -6.53 7.56 -12.98
N ALA A 107 -6.05 8.15 -11.88
CA ALA A 107 -6.36 9.52 -11.56
C ALA A 107 -5.90 10.50 -12.67
N PHE A 108 -4.69 10.30 -13.20
CA PHE A 108 -4.13 11.10 -14.30
C PHE A 108 -4.78 10.81 -15.65
N PHE A 109 -5.09 9.56 -15.94
CA PHE A 109 -5.72 9.19 -17.21
C PHE A 109 -7.16 9.66 -17.30
N MET A 110 -7.94 9.56 -16.22
CA MET A 110 -9.35 9.97 -16.20
C MET A 110 -9.54 11.44 -16.55
N LYS A 111 -8.70 12.35 -16.00
CA LYS A 111 -8.79 13.78 -16.36
C LYS A 111 -8.50 14.02 -17.84
N TYR A 112 -7.63 13.21 -18.46
CA TYR A 112 -7.28 13.34 -19.87
C TYR A 112 -8.38 12.80 -20.78
N VAL A 113 -8.84 11.57 -20.51
CA VAL A 113 -9.88 10.88 -21.28
C VAL A 113 -11.24 11.61 -21.21
N LEU A 114 -11.58 12.18 -20.05
CA LEU A 114 -12.82 12.95 -19.86
C LEU A 114 -12.67 14.44 -20.20
N TRP A 115 -11.52 14.89 -20.71
CA TRP A 115 -11.26 16.28 -21.08
C TRP A 115 -11.49 17.28 -19.93
N ILE A 116 -11.18 16.88 -18.68
CA ILE A 116 -11.36 17.70 -17.49
C ILE A 116 -10.10 18.53 -17.24
N PRO A 117 -10.19 19.88 -17.16
CA PRO A 117 -9.04 20.72 -16.87
C PRO A 117 -8.37 20.34 -15.53
N PRO A 118 -7.03 20.35 -15.42
CA PRO A 118 -6.33 20.00 -14.19
C PRO A 118 -6.73 20.83 -12.97
N ARG A 119 -7.10 22.11 -13.18
CA ARG A 119 -7.51 23.05 -12.14
C ARG A 119 -8.94 22.84 -11.63
N ASN A 120 -9.70 21.93 -12.21
CA ASN A 120 -11.07 21.68 -11.80
C ASN A 120 -11.09 20.98 -10.44
N MET A 121 -11.88 21.51 -9.49
CA MET A 121 -12.04 20.96 -8.14
C MET A 121 -12.58 19.54 -8.13
N LEU A 122 -13.25 19.08 -9.19
CA LEU A 122 -13.72 17.70 -9.32
C LEU A 122 -12.58 16.70 -9.18
N ASN A 123 -11.40 16.99 -9.74
CA ASN A 123 -10.23 16.14 -9.59
C ASN A 123 -9.83 16.04 -8.11
N THR A 124 -9.76 17.18 -7.41
CA THR A 124 -9.43 17.24 -5.98
C THR A 124 -10.44 16.50 -5.12
N TYR A 125 -11.74 16.72 -5.32
CA TYR A 125 -12.79 16.02 -4.56
C TYR A 125 -12.73 14.51 -4.78
N ARG A 126 -12.51 14.07 -6.02
CA ARG A 126 -12.37 12.64 -6.31
C ARG A 126 -11.17 12.03 -5.60
N LEU A 127 -10.00 12.67 -5.66
CA LEU A 127 -8.80 12.20 -4.96
C LEU A 127 -9.05 12.12 -3.45
N PHE A 128 -9.75 13.10 -2.88
CA PHE A 128 -10.10 13.09 -1.46
C PHE A 128 -11.02 11.92 -1.09
N VAL A 129 -12.03 11.62 -1.92
CA VAL A 129 -12.92 10.46 -1.72
C VAL A 129 -12.13 9.15 -1.79
N PHE A 130 -11.24 8.99 -2.77
CA PHE A 130 -10.37 7.82 -2.85
C PHE A 130 -9.45 7.72 -1.63
N PHE A 131 -8.82 8.82 -1.22
CA PHE A 131 -7.98 8.84 -0.03
C PHE A 131 -8.76 8.39 1.22
N ALA A 132 -9.95 8.94 1.46
CA ALA A 132 -10.79 8.59 2.60
C ALA A 132 -11.26 7.12 2.57
N MET A 133 -11.49 6.57 1.38
CA MET A 133 -11.89 5.18 1.17
C MET A 133 -10.73 4.19 1.30
N VAL A 134 -9.54 4.54 0.82
CA VAL A 134 -8.35 3.67 0.81
C VAL A 134 -7.84 3.42 2.23
N ILE A 135 -7.96 4.39 3.13
CA ILE A 135 -7.53 4.24 4.55
C ILE A 135 -8.17 3.01 5.22
N PRO A 136 -9.51 2.89 5.33
CA PRO A 136 -10.13 1.68 5.89
C PRO A 136 -9.93 0.45 5.00
N ALA A 137 -9.89 0.60 3.67
CA ALA A 137 -9.68 -0.51 2.75
C ALA A 137 -8.34 -1.23 2.94
N VAL A 138 -7.25 -0.48 3.17
CA VAL A 138 -5.91 -1.03 3.44
C VAL A 138 -5.88 -1.71 4.79
N ASN A 139 -6.58 -1.17 5.79
CA ASN A 139 -6.69 -1.78 7.11
C ASN A 139 -7.42 -3.14 7.05
N GLU A 140 -8.59 -3.18 6.42
CA GLU A 140 -9.33 -4.43 6.18
C GLU A 140 -8.49 -5.47 5.42
N TYR A 141 -7.72 -5.03 4.41
CA TYR A 141 -6.82 -5.91 3.68
C TYR A 141 -5.69 -6.45 4.57
N TYR A 142 -5.10 -5.62 5.43
CA TYR A 142 -4.07 -6.04 6.37
C TYR A 142 -4.56 -7.15 7.31
N TYR A 143 -5.75 -6.97 7.88
CA TYR A 143 -6.35 -7.98 8.76
C TYR A 143 -6.67 -9.27 8.00
N TYR A 144 -7.23 -9.17 6.79
CA TYR A 144 -7.49 -10.32 5.94
C TYR A 144 -6.22 -11.13 5.61
N VAL A 145 -5.11 -10.45 5.32
CA VAL A 145 -3.83 -11.11 5.03
C VAL A 145 -3.24 -11.75 6.29
N THR A 146 -3.28 -11.04 7.43
CA THR A 146 -2.67 -11.50 8.68
C THR A 146 -3.41 -12.68 9.28
N ASP A 147 -4.74 -12.66 9.27
CA ASP A 147 -5.58 -13.74 9.80
C ASP A 147 -5.43 -15.04 9.00
N ARG A 148 -5.32 -14.95 7.66
CA ARG A 148 -5.05 -16.12 6.80
C ARG A 148 -3.67 -16.73 7.03
N ASP A 149 -2.66 -15.93 7.32
CA ASP A 149 -1.28 -16.40 7.56
C ASP A 149 -1.18 -17.15 8.90
N ASN A 150 -1.88 -16.65 9.92
CA ASN A 150 -1.95 -17.33 11.22
C ASN A 150 -2.67 -18.68 11.14
N ASN A 151 -3.79 -18.74 10.41
CA ASN A 151 -4.56 -19.98 10.26
C ASN A 151 -3.86 -21.04 9.40
N ASP A 152 -3.15 -20.66 8.33
CA ASP A 152 -2.31 -21.61 7.56
C ASP A 152 -1.22 -22.27 8.42
N LEU A 153 -0.74 -21.58 9.47
CA LEU A 153 0.27 -22.10 10.40
C LEU A 153 -0.32 -23.00 11.50
N SER A 154 -1.56 -22.75 11.93
CA SER A 154 -2.29 -23.54 12.94
C SER A 154 -3.16 -24.66 12.35
N SER A 155 -3.26 -24.77 11.02
CA SER A 155 -3.99 -25.82 10.28
C SER A 155 -3.45 -27.26 10.45
N GLY A 156 -2.56 -27.49 11.42
CA GLY A 156 -2.12 -28.84 11.80
C GLY A 156 -3.12 -29.58 12.68
N ASP A 157 -3.95 -28.86 13.46
CA ASP A 157 -4.94 -29.42 14.39
C ASP A 157 -6.02 -28.35 14.68
N MET A 158 -7.03 -28.19 13.83
CA MET A 158 -8.15 -27.28 14.11
C MET A 158 -9.48 -27.92 13.76
N ASP A 159 -10.40 -27.92 14.73
CA ASP A 159 -11.76 -28.47 14.65
C ASP A 159 -12.61 -27.70 13.61
N GLU A 160 -13.47 -28.41 12.87
CA GLU A 160 -14.26 -27.92 11.72
C GLU A 160 -15.25 -26.77 12.04
N ASP A 161 -15.45 -26.40 13.31
CA ASP A 161 -16.49 -25.47 13.75
C ASP A 161 -16.05 -23.99 13.86
N GLU A 162 -14.77 -23.68 13.69
CA GLU A 162 -14.23 -22.30 13.78
C GLU A 162 -13.77 -21.74 12.42
N GLU A 163 -14.35 -22.21 11.32
CA GLU A 163 -14.13 -21.67 9.97
C GLU A 163 -14.84 -20.30 9.81
N GLY A 164 -14.38 -19.32 10.57
CA GLY A 164 -14.79 -17.92 10.45
C GLY A 164 -14.55 -17.47 9.02
N SER A 165 -15.63 -17.23 8.26
CA SER A 165 -15.52 -17.04 6.81
C SER A 165 -14.51 -15.94 6.47
N HIS A 166 -13.42 -16.32 5.80
CA HIS A 166 -12.35 -15.44 5.35
C HIS A 166 -12.85 -14.46 4.27
N LYS A 167 -13.60 -13.46 4.69
CA LYS A 167 -14.19 -12.47 3.80
C LYS A 167 -13.29 -11.25 3.76
N LEU A 168 -12.98 -10.84 2.55
CA LEU A 168 -12.36 -9.55 2.32
C LEU A 168 -13.36 -8.44 2.67
N GLY A 169 -12.87 -7.41 3.36
CA GLY A 169 -13.70 -6.32 3.86
C GLY A 169 -14.39 -5.52 2.75
N VAL A 170 -15.48 -4.84 3.13
CA VAL A 170 -16.36 -4.14 2.19
C VAL A 170 -15.65 -2.93 1.57
N PHE A 171 -14.89 -2.17 2.36
CA PHE A 171 -14.14 -1.03 1.84
C PHE A 171 -13.05 -1.48 0.87
N THR A 172 -12.38 -2.60 1.15
CA THR A 172 -11.43 -3.17 0.19
C THR A 172 -12.12 -3.54 -1.12
N TRP A 173 -13.27 -4.22 -1.07
CA TRP A 173 -14.03 -4.55 -2.29
C TRP A 173 -14.46 -3.33 -3.09
N ILE A 174 -14.95 -2.29 -2.42
CA ILE A 174 -15.36 -1.04 -3.09
C ILE A 174 -14.14 -0.39 -3.74
N PHE A 175 -13.01 -0.27 -3.02
CA PHE A 175 -11.78 0.28 -3.57
C PHE A 175 -11.30 -0.47 -4.83
N LEU A 176 -11.26 -1.80 -4.77
CA LEU A 176 -10.88 -2.63 -5.92
C LEU A 176 -11.84 -2.43 -7.09
N SER A 177 -13.15 -2.45 -6.83
CA SER A 177 -14.20 -2.29 -7.84
C SER A 177 -14.15 -0.92 -8.50
N CYS A 178 -13.96 0.16 -7.71
CA CYS A 178 -13.80 1.51 -8.23
C CYS A 178 -12.54 1.64 -9.09
N THR A 179 -11.42 1.08 -8.65
CA THR A 179 -10.16 1.10 -9.41
C THR A 179 -10.31 0.37 -10.75
N VAL A 180 -10.95 -0.81 -10.75
CA VAL A 180 -11.24 -1.56 -11.99
C VAL A 180 -12.20 -0.78 -12.88
N LEU A 181 -13.26 -0.19 -12.33
CA LEU A 181 -14.22 0.60 -13.09
C LEU A 181 -13.55 1.79 -13.78
N GLU A 182 -12.72 2.55 -13.08
CA GLU A 182 -11.98 3.67 -13.68
C GLU A 182 -11.06 3.20 -14.80
N PHE A 183 -10.35 2.08 -14.59
CA PHE A 183 -9.52 1.48 -15.64
C PHE A 183 -10.35 1.11 -16.88
N LEU A 184 -11.54 0.51 -16.70
CA LEU A 184 -12.43 0.15 -17.80
C LEU A 184 -12.94 1.38 -18.57
N ILE A 185 -13.23 2.48 -17.87
CA ILE A 185 -13.61 3.75 -18.49
C ILE A 185 -12.43 4.27 -19.33
N ILE A 186 -11.22 4.30 -18.78
CA ILE A 186 -10.01 4.73 -19.49
C ILE A 186 -9.77 3.85 -20.72
N TYR A 187 -9.89 2.53 -20.60
CA TYR A 187 -9.68 1.61 -21.72
C TYR A 187 -10.71 1.85 -22.83
N LYS A 188 -11.99 1.97 -22.46
CA LYS A 188 -13.09 2.16 -23.43
C LYS A 188 -12.94 3.46 -24.20
N PHE A 189 -12.72 4.58 -23.51
CA PHE A 189 -12.71 5.91 -24.11
C PHE A 189 -11.32 6.39 -24.54
N GLY A 190 -10.24 5.77 -24.04
CA GLY A 190 -8.85 6.11 -24.37
C GLY A 190 -8.27 5.31 -25.54
N SER A 191 -8.99 4.31 -26.06
CA SER A 191 -8.53 3.44 -27.15
C SER A 191 -8.08 4.20 -28.41
N GLU A 192 -8.77 5.29 -28.75
CA GLU A 192 -8.41 6.14 -29.89
C GLU A 192 -7.35 7.20 -29.56
N LEU A 193 -7.22 7.58 -28.28
CA LEU A 193 -6.30 8.64 -27.84
C LEU A 193 -4.86 8.15 -27.70
N PHE A 194 -4.65 6.88 -27.34
CA PHE A 194 -3.33 6.33 -27.01
C PHE A 194 -2.87 5.25 -28.01
N SER A 195 -2.95 5.54 -29.31
CA SER A 195 -2.59 4.58 -30.37
C SER A 195 -1.08 4.42 -30.61
N LEU A 196 -0.23 5.19 -29.90
CA LEU A 196 1.22 5.15 -30.05
C LEU A 196 1.79 3.79 -29.58
N PRO A 197 2.71 3.19 -30.36
CA PRO A 197 3.33 1.94 -29.96
C PRO A 197 4.26 2.15 -28.75
N TRP A 198 4.29 1.14 -27.86
CA TRP A 198 5.16 1.15 -26.69
C TRP A 198 6.64 1.26 -27.08
N PRO A 199 7.34 2.34 -26.64
CA PRO A 199 8.76 2.52 -26.90
C PRO A 199 9.62 1.35 -26.39
N PRO A 200 10.73 1.01 -27.08
CA PRO A 200 11.58 -0.11 -26.68
C PRO A 200 12.16 0.02 -25.27
N HIS A 201 12.54 1.24 -24.85
CA HIS A 201 13.15 1.47 -23.53
C HIS A 201 12.21 1.10 -22.37
N ILE A 202 10.89 1.28 -22.54
CA ILE A 202 9.88 0.85 -21.55
C ILE A 202 9.80 -0.69 -21.49
N LYS A 203 9.86 -1.36 -22.64
CA LYS A 203 9.85 -2.83 -22.67
C LYS A 203 11.09 -3.40 -21.96
N TRP A 204 12.26 -2.81 -22.21
CA TRP A 204 13.51 -3.21 -21.56
C TRP A 204 13.52 -2.91 -20.07
N SER A 205 12.95 -1.78 -19.62
CA SER A 205 12.88 -1.46 -18.19
C SER A 205 11.99 -2.46 -17.44
N TRP A 206 10.82 -2.80 -17.96
CA TRP A 206 9.95 -3.84 -17.37
C TRP A 206 10.58 -5.23 -17.40
N LEU A 207 11.29 -5.59 -18.48
CA LEU A 207 12.03 -6.85 -18.54
C LEU A 207 13.13 -6.90 -17.46
N ALA A 208 13.90 -5.82 -17.31
CA ALA A 208 14.98 -5.72 -16.33
C ALA A 208 14.44 -5.80 -14.90
N VAL A 209 13.35 -5.08 -14.60
CA VAL A 209 12.68 -5.13 -13.29
C VAL A 209 12.12 -6.53 -13.02
N GLY A 210 11.41 -7.11 -13.99
CA GLY A 210 10.87 -8.47 -13.86
C GLY A 210 11.96 -9.51 -13.62
N LEU A 211 13.07 -9.45 -14.37
CA LEU A 211 14.21 -10.34 -14.16
C LEU A 211 14.87 -10.12 -12.80
N ALA A 212 15.07 -8.87 -12.37
CA ALA A 212 15.63 -8.55 -11.07
C ALA A 212 14.74 -9.08 -9.93
N THR A 213 13.42 -8.91 -10.03
CA THR A 213 12.46 -9.46 -9.05
C THR A 213 12.47 -10.98 -9.02
N LEU A 214 12.54 -11.64 -10.19
CA LEU A 214 12.65 -13.10 -10.28
C LEU A 214 13.96 -13.61 -9.67
N LEU A 215 15.10 -12.99 -10.00
CA LEU A 215 16.39 -13.34 -9.44
C LEU A 215 16.41 -13.14 -7.92
N PHE A 216 15.83 -12.04 -7.45
CA PHE A 216 15.66 -11.79 -6.02
C PHE A 216 14.82 -12.88 -5.35
N PHE A 217 13.69 -13.26 -5.95
CA PHE A 217 12.81 -14.29 -5.43
C PHE A 217 13.47 -15.68 -5.42
N CYS A 218 14.18 -16.05 -6.48
CA CYS A 218 14.97 -17.28 -6.55
C CYS A 218 16.09 -17.30 -5.50
N ALA A 219 16.83 -16.19 -5.34
CA ALA A 219 17.87 -16.09 -4.33
C ALA A 219 17.32 -16.16 -2.90
N TRP A 220 16.17 -15.51 -2.66
CA TRP A 220 15.50 -15.52 -1.37
C TRP A 220 14.96 -16.91 -1.01
N THR A 221 14.26 -17.57 -1.93
CA THR A 221 13.75 -18.94 -1.71
C THR A 221 14.88 -19.96 -1.54
N ALA A 222 15.96 -19.84 -2.32
CA ALA A 222 17.16 -20.68 -2.13
C ALA A 222 17.80 -20.47 -0.75
N LYS A 223 17.93 -19.21 -0.30
CA LYS A 223 18.47 -18.89 1.04
C LYS A 223 17.56 -19.39 2.17
N ALA A 224 16.25 -19.28 2.01
CA ALA A 224 15.26 -19.80 2.97
C ALA A 224 15.32 -21.33 3.05
N GLY A 225 15.43 -22.03 1.91
CA GLY A 225 15.59 -23.48 1.83
C GLY A 225 16.88 -23.98 2.50
N LEU A 226 18.00 -23.30 2.27
CA LEU A 226 19.30 -23.60 2.89
C LEU A 226 19.31 -23.31 4.40
N GLY A 227 18.58 -22.29 4.85
CA GLY A 227 18.41 -21.97 6.28
C GLY A 227 17.60 -23.04 7.03
N GLY A 228 16.56 -23.59 6.41
CA GLY A 228 15.75 -24.67 6.96
C GLY A 228 16.51 -25.99 7.12
N THR A 229 17.44 -26.30 6.21
CA THR A 229 18.27 -27.52 6.30
C THR A 229 19.28 -27.48 7.45
N ARG A 230 19.70 -26.28 7.88
CA ARG A 230 20.68 -26.09 8.96
C ARG A 230 20.07 -26.22 10.36
N GLN A 231 18.78 -25.93 10.53
CA GLN A 231 18.07 -26.15 11.79
C GLN A 231 17.64 -27.60 12.00
N SER A 232 17.28 -28.34 10.95
CA SER A 232 16.91 -29.76 11.06
C SER A 232 18.10 -30.66 11.40
N THR A 233 19.30 -30.34 10.89
CA THR A 233 20.53 -31.08 11.21
C THR A 233 21.03 -30.87 12.65
N PHE A 234 20.70 -29.75 13.30
CA PHE A 234 21.09 -29.51 14.70
C PHE A 234 20.18 -30.19 15.73
N LYS A 235 18.91 -30.46 15.37
CA LYS A 235 17.98 -31.23 16.23
C LYS A 235 18.22 -32.74 16.20
N ALA A 236 18.86 -33.28 15.17
CA ALA A 236 19.10 -34.72 15.00
C ALA A 236 20.32 -35.28 15.78
N LYS A 237 20.96 -34.49 16.65
CA LYS A 237 22.19 -34.89 17.37
C LYS A 237 22.10 -34.81 18.90
N ARG A 238 20.89 -34.99 19.44
CA ARG A 238 20.64 -35.24 20.87
C ARG A 238 19.87 -36.55 21.02
N VAL A 239 20.59 -37.67 20.96
CA VAL A 239 20.29 -38.96 21.60
C VAL A 239 21.62 -39.51 22.09
#